data_AF-A0A7U6GHT7-F1
#
_entry.id   AF-A0A7U6GHT7-F1
#
_cell.length_a   1.000
_cell.length_b   1.000
_cell.length_c   1.000
_cell.angle_alpha   90.00
_cell.angle_beta   90.00
_cell.angle_gamma   90.00
#
_symmetry.space_group_name_H-M   'P 1'
#
loop_
_entity.id
_entity.type
_entity.pdbx_description
1 polymer ?
#
loop_
_entity_poly.entity_id
_entity_poly.type
_entity_poly.pdbx_seq_one_letter_code
_entity_poly.pdbx_strand_id
1 'polypeptide(L)'
;MSKQSNFKGRVYLGYALAETYDAAEGANAGVYFEIPLFSRKRQLEAARARLALSRTEEQLKKAFLGDVEKMRELEAARMEAVEMAGFYKDRLAYFEQAVKEGRVESDSLWEDARLAKKAEYDAKQGIVKVDAAIEEAARRYGGYEWKILQDLLAEIVK
;
A
#
# COMPACT_ATOMS: atom_id res chain seq x y z
N MET A 1 -31.54 12.42 -7.87
CA MET A 1 -32.39 11.75 -6.87
C MET A 1 -33.21 10.67 -7.56
N SER A 2 -32.84 9.40 -7.41
CA SER A 2 -33.53 8.28 -8.07
C SER A 2 -34.79 7.89 -7.29
N LYS A 3 -35.97 8.07 -7.89
CA LYS A 3 -37.24 7.57 -7.35
C LYS A 3 -37.20 6.03 -7.32
N GLN A 4 -37.11 5.45 -6.12
CA GLN A 4 -37.25 4.01 -5.92
C GLN A 4 -38.70 3.61 -6.16
N SER A 5 -38.95 2.81 -7.20
CA SER A 5 -40.21 2.12 -7.42
C SER A 5 -40.28 0.89 -6.49
N ASN A 6 -41.13 0.98 -5.47
CA ASN A 6 -41.42 -0.13 -4.56
C ASN A 6 -42.28 -1.17 -5.28
N PHE A 7 -41.67 -2.24 -5.78
CA PHE A 7 -42.40 -3.40 -6.29
C PHE A 7 -42.77 -4.34 -5.13
N LYS A 8 -44.07 -4.60 -4.97
CA LYS A 8 -44.64 -5.53 -3.97
C LYS A 8 -45.24 -6.74 -4.69
N GLY A 9 -44.74 -7.93 -4.39
CA GLY A 9 -45.35 -9.18 -4.84
C GLY A 9 -46.45 -9.62 -3.87
N ARG A 10 -47.66 -9.87 -4.37
CA ARG A 10 -48.76 -10.44 -3.59
C ARG A 10 -48.97 -11.88 -4.02
N VAL A 11 -48.91 -12.82 -3.07
CA VAL A 11 -49.18 -14.24 -3.29
C VAL A 11 -50.40 -14.63 -2.46
N TYR A 12 -51.38 -15.26 -3.10
CA TYR A 12 -52.63 -15.70 -2.48
C TYR A 12 -52.63 -17.23 -2.40
N LEU A 13 -52.88 -17.77 -1.21
CA LEU A 13 -53.15 -19.19 -1.00
C LEU A 13 -54.45 -19.31 -0.19
N GLY A 14 -55.48 -19.88 -0.82
CA GLY A 14 -56.77 -20.16 -0.20
C GLY A 14 -57.22 -21.56 -0.58
N TYR A 15 -57.91 -22.24 0.32
CA TYR A 15 -58.60 -23.50 0.05
C TYR A 15 -60.10 -23.30 0.36
N ALA A 16 -60.96 -23.81 -0.52
CA ALA A 16 -62.40 -23.82 -0.31
C ALA A 16 -62.82 -25.21 0.14
N LEU A 17 -63.42 -25.32 1.32
CA LEU A 17 -64.15 -26.53 1.73
C LEU A 17 -65.51 -26.47 1.06
N ALA A 18 -65.67 -27.24 -0.02
CA ALA A 18 -66.95 -27.43 -0.68
C ALA A 18 -67.71 -28.57 0.01
N GLU A 19 -68.32 -28.32 1.16
CA GLU A 19 -69.40 -29.17 1.62
C GLU A 19 -70.59 -28.34 2.11
N THR A 20 -71.72 -28.63 1.45
CA THR A 20 -73.12 -28.32 1.76
C THR A 20 -73.76 -27.03 1.21
N TYR A 21 -74.88 -27.28 0.51
CA TYR A 21 -75.85 -26.36 -0.05
C TYR A 21 -76.57 -25.61 1.08
N ASP A 22 -76.19 -24.35 1.32
CA ASP A 22 -77.12 -23.24 1.48
C ASP A 22 -76.35 -21.92 1.49
N ALA A 23 -76.92 -20.88 0.89
CA ALA A 23 -76.24 -19.61 0.66
C ALA A 23 -76.12 -18.78 1.95
N ALA A 24 -75.06 -18.99 2.74
CA ALA A 24 -74.46 -17.97 3.61
C ALA A 24 -73.11 -18.47 4.18
N GLU A 25 -72.03 -17.74 3.88
CA GLU A 25 -70.75 -17.78 4.59
C GLU A 25 -70.01 -19.14 4.67
N GLY A 26 -69.47 -19.59 3.54
CA GLY A 26 -68.34 -20.52 3.56
C GLY A 26 -67.13 -19.86 4.23
N ALA A 27 -66.58 -20.49 5.27
CA ALA A 27 -65.42 -19.98 6.01
C ALA A 27 -64.18 -19.94 5.11
N ASN A 28 -63.83 -18.75 4.62
CA ASN A 28 -62.65 -18.52 3.81
C ASN A 28 -61.44 -18.26 4.72
N ALA A 29 -60.65 -19.30 5.01
CA ALA A 29 -59.37 -19.16 5.69
C ALA A 29 -58.27 -18.87 4.64
N GLY A 30 -57.79 -17.62 4.59
CA GLY A 30 -56.65 -17.22 3.76
C GLY A 30 -55.50 -16.74 4.63
N VAL A 31 -54.28 -17.19 4.33
CA VAL A 31 -53.07 -16.71 5.04
C VAL A 31 -52.35 -15.68 4.15
N TYR A 32 -52.17 -14.47 4.67
CA TYR A 32 -51.54 -13.35 3.97
C TYR A 32 -50.07 -13.20 4.40
N PHE A 33 -49.16 -13.19 3.44
CA PHE A 33 -47.77 -12.79 3.68
C PHE A 33 -47.28 -11.83 2.60
N GLU A 34 -46.72 -10.70 3.03
CA GLU A 34 -46.10 -9.70 2.16
C GLU A 34 -44.60 -10.00 2.03
N ILE A 35 -44.14 -10.34 0.82
CA ILE A 35 -42.72 -10.62 0.57
C ILE A 35 -42.09 -9.40 -0.10
N PRO A 36 -41.26 -8.60 0.60
CA PRO A 36 -40.50 -7.53 -0.02
C PRO A 36 -39.40 -8.12 -0.90
N LEU A 37 -39.45 -7.86 -2.21
CA LEU A 37 -38.52 -8.42 -3.21
C LEU A 37 -37.08 -7.85 -3.08
N PHE A 38 -36.89 -6.71 -2.42
CA PHE A 38 -35.58 -6.13 -2.12
C PHE A 38 -35.46 -5.85 -0.62
N SER A 39 -34.57 -6.59 0.05
CA SER A 39 -34.23 -6.30 1.44
C SER A 39 -33.32 -5.08 1.50
N ARG A 40 -33.81 -3.97 2.09
CA ARG A 40 -33.00 -2.77 2.40
C ARG A 40 -31.71 -3.13 3.16
N LYS A 41 -31.69 -4.24 3.90
CA LYS A 41 -30.49 -4.76 4.59
C LYS A 41 -29.39 -5.15 3.60
N ARG A 42 -29.71 -5.89 2.52
CA ARG A 42 -28.72 -6.28 1.50
C ARG A 42 -28.13 -5.06 0.78
N GLN A 43 -28.93 -4.03 0.52
CA GLN A 43 -28.43 -2.79 -0.09
C GLN A 43 -27.50 -2.03 0.87
N LEU A 44 -27.86 -1.94 2.15
CA LEU A 44 -27.01 -1.31 3.17
C LEU A 44 -25.71 -2.10 3.40
N GLU A 45 -25.76 -3.43 3.41
CA GLU A 45 -24.58 -4.29 3.50
C GLU A 45 -23.67 -4.15 2.28
N ALA A 46 -24.21 -4.16 1.06
CA ALA A 46 -23.44 -3.92 -0.15
C ALA A 46 -22.82 -2.52 -0.18
N ALA A 47 -23.54 -1.49 0.28
CA ALA A 47 -23.02 -0.14 0.41
C ALA A 47 -21.90 -0.05 1.46
N ARG A 48 -22.05 -0.71 2.61
CA ARG A 48 -21.01 -0.81 3.65
C ARG A 48 -19.77 -1.53 3.13
N ALA A 49 -19.93 -2.64 2.41
CA ALA A 49 -18.83 -3.38 1.81
C ALA A 49 -18.05 -2.53 0.80
N ARG A 50 -18.75 -1.78 -0.08
CA ARG A 50 -18.12 -0.84 -1.02
C ARG A 50 -17.35 0.27 -0.30
N LEU A 51 -17.92 0.84 0.76
CA LEU A 51 -17.24 1.88 1.57
C LEU A 51 -16.03 1.32 2.34
N ALA A 52 -16.08 0.08 2.79
CA ALA A 52 -14.94 -0.57 3.41
C ALA A 52 -13.81 -0.78 2.40
N LEU A 53 -14.12 -1.26 1.19
CA LEU A 53 -13.17 -1.43 0.11
C LEU A 53 -12.52 -0.09 -0.30
N SER A 54 -13.32 0.97 -0.50
CA SER A 54 -12.78 2.28 -0.86
C SER A 54 -11.85 2.84 0.21
N ARG A 55 -12.18 2.65 1.50
CA ARG A 55 -11.29 3.04 2.61
C ARG A 55 -9.98 2.27 2.61
N THR A 56 -10.02 0.96 2.34
CA THR A 56 -8.80 0.15 2.27
C THR A 56 -7.91 0.56 1.10
N GLU A 57 -8.51 0.89 -0.05
CA GLU A 57 -7.78 1.40 -1.23
C GLU A 57 -7.14 2.76 -0.95
N GLU A 58 -7.88 3.69 -0.33
CA GLU A 58 -7.36 5.01 0.05
C GLU A 58 -6.21 4.89 1.07
N GLN A 59 -6.33 3.99 2.05
CA GLN A 59 -5.28 3.72 3.02
C GLN A 59 -4.04 3.14 2.34
N LEU A 60 -4.20 2.17 1.44
CA LEU A 60 -3.09 1.58 0.68
C LEU A 60 -2.40 2.62 -0.19
N LYS A 61 -3.17 3.46 -0.89
CA LYS A 61 -2.64 4.55 -1.71
C LYS A 61 -1.87 5.56 -0.87
N LYS A 62 -2.40 5.95 0.29
CA LYS A 62 -1.73 6.88 1.20
C LYS A 62 -0.43 6.29 1.74
N ALA A 63 -0.44 5.01 2.13
CA ALA A 63 0.76 4.30 2.56
C ALA A 63 1.80 4.25 1.44
N PHE A 64 1.38 3.90 0.22
CA PHE A 64 2.26 3.85 -0.95
C PHE A 64 2.90 5.21 -1.26
N LEU A 65 2.11 6.28 -1.27
CA LEU A 65 2.65 7.62 -1.49
C LEU A 65 3.65 8.03 -0.40
N GLY A 66 3.39 7.68 0.87
CA GLY A 66 4.34 7.91 1.95
C GLY A 66 5.64 7.10 1.82
N ASP A 67 5.54 5.84 1.41
CA ASP A 67 6.71 4.99 1.17
C ASP A 67 7.54 5.52 -0.03
N VAL A 68 6.88 6.03 -1.08
CA VAL A 68 7.55 6.69 -2.22
C VAL A 68 8.23 8.00 -1.80
N GLU A 69 7.57 8.83 -0.99
CA GLU A 69 8.17 10.07 -0.46
C GLU A 69 9.44 9.76 0.34
N LYS A 70 9.38 8.78 1.24
CA LYS A 70 10.52 8.32 2.01
C LYS A 70 11.66 7.79 1.13
N MET A 71 11.35 7.05 0.06
CA MET A 71 12.37 6.60 -0.90
C MET A 71 13.07 7.78 -1.59
N ARG A 72 12.32 8.83 -1.96
CA ARG A 72 12.90 10.04 -2.57
C ARG A 72 13.79 10.79 -1.58
N GLU A 73 13.40 10.87 -0.31
CA GLU A 73 14.24 11.46 0.75
C GLU A 73 15.55 10.68 0.93
N LEU A 74 15.49 9.35 0.97
CA LEU A 74 16.67 8.49 1.07
C LEU A 74 17.60 8.64 -0.14
N GLU A 75 17.04 8.77 -1.34
CA GLU A 75 17.81 8.97 -2.56
C GLU A 75 18.47 10.36 -2.60
N ALA A 76 17.76 11.41 -2.16
CA ALA A 76 18.34 12.74 -1.99
C ALA A 76 19.50 12.74 -0.99
N ALA A 77 19.31 12.10 0.17
CA ALA A 77 20.36 11.96 1.18
C ALA A 77 21.57 11.15 0.67
N ARG A 78 21.32 10.11 -0.16
CA ARG A 78 22.39 9.36 -0.83
C ARG A 78 23.18 10.26 -1.80
N MET A 79 22.49 11.06 -2.61
CA MET A 79 23.15 11.95 -3.56
C MET A 79 24.01 12.98 -2.84
N GLU A 80 23.49 13.61 -1.78
CA GLU A 80 24.27 14.53 -0.95
C GLU A 80 25.52 13.85 -0.35
N ALA A 81 25.37 12.64 0.18
CA ALA A 81 26.51 11.90 0.73
C ALA A 81 27.57 11.56 -0.33
N VAL A 82 27.15 11.24 -1.56
CA VAL A 82 28.07 10.98 -2.69
C VAL A 82 28.80 12.25 -3.10
N GLU A 83 28.11 13.39 -3.19
CA GLU A 83 28.73 14.69 -3.48
C GLU A 83 29.76 15.08 -2.41
N MET A 84 29.40 14.91 -1.13
CA MET A 84 30.31 15.18 -0.01
C MET A 84 31.53 14.26 -0.02
N ALA A 85 31.35 12.98 -0.37
CA ALA A 85 32.48 12.06 -0.53
C ALA A 85 33.42 12.50 -1.67
N GLY A 86 32.87 12.96 -2.79
CA GLY A 86 33.64 13.55 -3.89
C GLY A 86 34.43 14.79 -3.45
N PHE A 87 33.75 15.72 -2.77
CA PHE A 87 34.38 16.94 -2.25
C PHE A 87 35.56 16.65 -1.31
N TYR A 88 35.37 15.77 -0.32
CA TYR A 88 36.45 15.46 0.63
C TYR A 88 37.59 14.69 -0.02
N LYS A 89 37.32 13.87 -1.04
CA LYS A 89 38.35 13.20 -1.82
C LYS A 89 39.20 14.19 -2.60
N ASP A 90 38.58 15.15 -3.29
CA ASP A 90 39.29 16.18 -4.06
C ASP A 90 40.08 17.11 -3.15
N ARG A 91 39.51 17.47 -1.99
CA ARG A 91 40.19 18.25 -0.96
C ARG A 91 41.41 17.51 -0.41
N LEU A 92 41.28 16.22 -0.10
CA LEU A 92 42.41 15.41 0.37
C LEU A 92 43.54 15.37 -0.68
N ALA A 93 43.20 15.15 -1.95
CA ALA A 93 44.17 15.13 -3.04
C ALA A 93 44.91 16.49 -3.18
N TYR A 94 44.20 17.60 -3.02
CA TYR A 94 44.79 18.93 -3.01
C TYR A 94 45.81 19.11 -1.88
N PHE A 95 45.45 18.73 -0.64
CA PHE A 95 46.37 18.86 0.49
C PHE A 95 47.54 17.87 0.41
N GLU A 96 47.34 16.65 -0.08
CA GLU A 96 48.43 15.72 -0.36
C GLU A 96 49.45 16.32 -1.32
N GLN A 97 48.99 17.05 -2.35
CA GLN A 97 49.88 17.76 -3.26
C GLN A 97 50.60 18.93 -2.57
N ALA A 98 49.91 19.70 -1.72
CA ALA A 98 50.52 20.79 -0.96
C ALA A 98 51.60 20.30 0.03
N VAL A 99 51.42 19.12 0.64
CA VAL A 99 52.42 18.47 1.49
C VAL A 99 53.63 18.01 0.67
N LYS A 100 53.42 17.42 -0.52
CA LYS A 100 54.52 17.07 -1.44
C LYS A 100 55.33 18.29 -1.88
N GLU A 101 54.67 19.44 -2.03
CA GLU A 101 55.29 20.72 -2.36
C GLU A 101 55.93 21.41 -1.13
N GLY A 102 55.85 20.81 0.06
CA GLY A 102 56.46 21.32 1.30
C GLY A 102 55.76 22.55 1.90
N ARG A 103 54.53 22.86 1.44
CA ARG A 103 53.77 24.04 1.90
C ARG A 103 53.01 23.78 3.21
N VAL A 104 52.80 22.52 3.56
CA VAL A 104 51.96 22.09 4.69
C VAL A 104 52.61 20.89 5.38
N GLU A 105 52.45 20.79 6.71
CA GLU A 105 52.92 19.62 7.47
C GLU A 105 52.02 18.40 7.25
N SER A 106 52.64 17.22 7.14
CA SER A 106 51.94 15.95 6.90
C SER A 106 50.92 15.59 7.98
N ASP A 107 51.13 16.02 9.23
CA ASP A 107 50.25 15.67 10.35
C ASP A 107 48.85 16.31 10.21
N SER A 108 48.77 17.43 9.49
CA SER A 108 47.50 18.10 9.20
C SER A 108 46.59 17.32 8.22
N LEU A 109 47.13 16.34 7.48
CA LEU A 109 46.37 15.51 6.54
C LEU A 109 45.45 14.51 7.24
N TRP A 110 45.73 14.16 8.49
CA TRP A 110 45.00 13.10 9.19
C TRP A 110 43.52 13.43 9.37
N GLU A 111 43.22 14.69 9.69
CA GLU A 111 41.85 15.15 9.86
C GLU A 111 41.06 15.14 8.54
N ASP A 112 41.68 15.60 7.45
CA ASP A 112 41.05 15.58 6.12
C ASP A 112 40.86 14.14 5.62
N ALA A 113 41.82 13.24 5.86
CA ALA A 113 41.71 11.82 5.53
C ALA A 113 40.59 11.13 6.33
N ARG A 114 40.45 11.47 7.62
CA ARG A 114 39.36 10.97 8.47
C ARG A 114 37.99 11.43 7.95
N LEU A 115 37.87 12.69 7.56
CA LEU A 115 36.63 13.25 7.00
C LEU A 115 36.29 12.59 5.66
N ALA A 116 37.27 12.41 4.77
CA ALA A 116 37.07 11.71 3.50
C ALA A 116 36.59 10.27 3.72
N LYS A 117 37.21 9.53 4.64
CA LYS A 117 36.81 8.15 4.96
C LYS A 117 35.40 8.07 5.54
N LYS A 118 35.03 9.02 6.40
CA LYS A 118 33.67 9.10 6.94
C LYS A 118 32.65 9.37 5.83
N ALA A 119 32.92 10.34 4.95
CA ALA A 119 32.04 10.67 3.85
C ALA A 119 31.87 9.50 2.84
N GLU A 120 32.95 8.77 2.53
CA GLU A 120 32.87 7.54 1.73
C GLU A 120 31.96 6.48 2.38
N TYR A 121 32.07 6.30 3.70
CA TYR A 121 31.24 5.35 4.43
C TYR A 121 29.77 5.77 4.42
N ASP A 122 29.49 7.04 4.67
CA ASP A 122 28.14 7.60 4.65
C ASP A 122 27.49 7.44 3.25
N ALA A 123 28.25 7.66 2.18
CA ALA A 123 27.79 7.42 0.81
C ALA A 123 27.43 5.94 0.57
N LYS A 124 28.28 5.00 1.03
CA LYS A 124 27.99 3.55 0.93
C LYS A 124 26.78 3.15 1.76
N GLN A 125 26.62 3.70 2.96
CA GLN A 125 25.43 3.47 3.77
C GLN A 125 24.17 4.01 3.10
N GLY A 126 24.26 5.15 2.40
CA GLY A 126 23.16 5.70 1.62
C GLY A 126 22.64 4.73 0.56
N ILE A 127 23.55 4.04 -0.15
CA ILE A 127 23.19 3.01 -1.15
C ILE A 127 22.40 1.88 -0.47
N VAL A 128 22.94 1.31 0.61
CA VAL A 128 22.29 0.21 1.33
C VAL A 128 20.90 0.58 1.85
N LYS A 129 20.70 1.82 2.32
CA LYS A 129 19.40 2.30 2.79
C LYS A 129 18.38 2.42 1.65
N VAL A 130 18.79 2.90 0.49
CA VAL A 130 17.93 3.00 -0.70
C VAL A 130 17.55 1.59 -1.18
N ASP A 131 18.52 0.68 -1.30
CA ASP A 131 18.27 -0.69 -1.73
C ASP A 131 17.31 -1.42 -0.78
N ALA A 132 17.50 -1.26 0.53
CA ALA A 132 16.60 -1.83 1.54
C ALA A 132 15.17 -1.27 1.44
N ALA A 133 15.01 0.03 1.16
CA ALA A 133 13.71 0.65 0.97
C ALA A 133 13.01 0.17 -0.31
N ILE A 134 13.75 -0.01 -1.40
CA ILE A 134 13.24 -0.60 -2.64
C ILE A 134 12.78 -2.04 -2.38
N GLU A 135 13.56 -2.84 -1.66
CA GLU A 135 13.21 -4.22 -1.35
C GLU A 135 11.98 -4.32 -0.44
N GLU A 136 11.87 -3.43 0.56
CA GLU A 136 10.69 -3.34 1.43
C GLU A 136 9.44 -2.96 0.63
N ALA A 137 9.55 -1.97 -0.27
CA ALA A 137 8.46 -1.57 -1.16
C ALA A 137 8.06 -2.72 -2.11
N ALA A 138 9.04 -3.43 -2.68
CA ALA A 138 8.80 -4.59 -3.54
C ALA A 138 8.10 -5.72 -2.78
N ARG A 139 8.50 -6.02 -1.53
CA ARG A 139 7.81 -6.98 -0.66
C ARG A 139 6.37 -6.57 -0.34
N ARG A 140 6.15 -5.28 -0.10
CA ARG A 140 4.84 -4.76 0.33
C ARG A 140 3.84 -4.62 -0.81
N TYR A 141 4.32 -4.26 -2.00
CA TYR A 141 3.47 -3.90 -3.15
C TYR A 141 3.61 -4.82 -4.36
N GLY A 142 4.65 -5.66 -4.41
CA GLY A 142 4.96 -6.51 -5.56
C GLY A 142 4.06 -7.74 -5.75
N GLY A 143 3.04 -7.90 -4.91
CA GLY A 143 1.95 -8.84 -5.17
C GLY A 143 2.39 -10.30 -5.35
N TYR A 144 1.77 -10.99 -6.30
CA TYR A 144 2.05 -12.41 -6.57
C TYR A 144 3.38 -12.58 -7.33
N GLU A 145 3.73 -11.62 -8.18
CA GLU A 145 4.95 -11.62 -8.96
C GLU A 145 6.22 -11.58 -8.09
N TRP A 146 6.19 -10.83 -6.98
CA TRP A 146 7.30 -10.79 -6.04
C TRP A 146 7.55 -12.15 -5.35
N LYS A 147 6.48 -12.89 -5.05
CA LYS A 147 6.58 -14.22 -4.45
C LYS A 147 7.25 -15.22 -5.39
N ILE A 148 6.88 -15.19 -6.68
CA ILE A 148 7.54 -16.01 -7.72
C ILE A 148 9.03 -15.69 -7.82
N LEU A 149 9.38 -14.41 -7.81
CA LEU A 149 10.78 -13.97 -7.86
C LEU A 149 11.56 -14.48 -6.63
N GLN A 150 10.96 -14.41 -5.44
CA GLN A 150 11.57 -14.89 -4.21
C GLN A 150 11.82 -16.40 -4.23
N ASP A 151 10.85 -17.19 -4.72
CA ASP A 151 10.97 -18.63 -4.84
C ASP A 151 12.09 -19.02 -5.84
N LEU A 152 12.16 -18.32 -6.98
CA LEU A 152 13.23 -18.52 -7.99
C LEU A 152 14.62 -18.15 -7.45
N LEU A 153 14.74 -17.02 -6.73
CA LEU A 153 16.02 -16.62 -6.12
C LEU A 153 16.49 -17.62 -5.05
N ALA A 154 15.55 -18.19 -4.28
CA ALA A 154 15.87 -19.22 -3.28
C ALA A 154 16.31 -20.55 -3.91
N GLU A 155 15.87 -20.87 -5.14
CA GLU A 155 16.35 -22.02 -5.91
C GLU A 155 17.76 -21.82 -6.46
N ILE A 156 18.12 -20.61 -6.90
CA ILE A 156 19.44 -20.31 -7.47
C ILE A 156 20.56 -20.34 -6.42
N VAL A 157 20.23 -20.07 -5.15
CA VAL A 157 21.20 -20.04 -4.04
C VAL A 157 21.43 -21.43 -3.42
N LYS A 158 20.69 -22.47 -3.84
CA LYS A 158 20.92 -23.86 -3.47
C LYS A 158 21.90 -24.55 -4.42
#